data_AF-A0A7W7U8Z9-F1
#
_entry.id   AF-A0A7W7U8Z9-F1
#
_cell.length_a   1.000
_cell.length_b   1.000
_cell.length_c   1.000
_cell.angle_alpha   90.00
_cell.angle_beta   90.00
_cell.angle_gamma   90.00
#
_symmetry.space_group_name_H-M   'P 1'
#
loop_
_entity.id
_entity.type
_entity.pdbx_description
1 polymer ?
#
loop_
_entity_poly.entity_id
_entity_poly.type
_entity_poly.pdbx_seq_one_letter_code
_entity_poly.pdbx_strand_id
1 'polypeptide(L)'
;MSIGILAGVVVGALAVLIGVFKLMWRVAEPNEALIISGSNHKNEGLGDGMGFRIVTGRGTLVLPGVQAVRKLSLDLNETQLSVECVTHQGIPLKVRGVVIFKVGDDFVSIANAARRFLDQQKLMSERVHIVFAGHLRAIVGGLTVEDMIRDREKLTGQARSACGTEMEKLGLIVDSLQIHEIEDPTGYIKNLAAPHAAAVQRDARIAQAEANRRATEAEQQAAARMSEATRDSEILQAGYQAERDQASARARQAGPLADAASRQEVVVQETRVAELEGLRKEQQLQAEVRKPADAMAYETRTLAEAERDARISAAEAEAKETELASAAKATATRLTGEAEAAAQHAKGLAVAEATRAKGLAEAEAIKARAAALAENQEAVVAQQLAEKWPEIVSAGASAFGNVDQMVLLNGADGMADVFAKALTMGGTGLGLARQLLATMNPAAQEKLGGAALSVPPAQRSEESVEIPVGDGR
;
A
#
# COMPACT_ATOMS: atom_id res chain seq x y z
N MET A 1 92.66 115.67 -2.22
CA MET A 1 91.22 115.98 -1.99
C MET A 1 90.38 115.89 -3.27
N SER A 2 90.89 116.36 -4.42
CA SER A 2 90.20 116.30 -5.73
C SER A 2 89.91 114.88 -6.27
N ILE A 3 90.84 113.94 -6.11
CA ILE A 3 90.69 112.56 -6.62
C ILE A 3 89.55 111.80 -5.92
N GLY A 4 89.37 112.01 -4.61
CA GLY A 4 88.28 111.38 -3.84
C GLY A 4 86.90 111.91 -4.21
N ILE A 5 86.79 113.21 -4.53
CA ILE A 5 85.53 113.82 -5.00
C ILE A 5 85.19 113.31 -6.41
N LEU A 6 86.17 113.25 -7.30
CA LEU A 6 85.97 112.73 -8.66
C LEU A 6 85.55 111.24 -8.63
N ALA A 7 86.20 110.43 -7.81
CA ALA A 7 85.84 109.02 -7.61
C ALA A 7 84.43 108.88 -7.02
N GLY A 8 84.06 109.70 -6.03
CA GLY A 8 82.72 109.71 -5.44
C GLY A 8 81.62 110.09 -6.44
N VAL A 9 81.87 111.08 -7.31
CA VAL A 9 80.92 111.49 -8.37
C VAL A 9 80.75 110.39 -9.41
N VAL A 10 81.83 109.74 -9.83
CA VAL A 10 81.78 108.62 -10.79
C VAL A 10 81.01 107.44 -10.21
N VAL A 11 81.26 107.07 -8.95
CA VAL A 11 80.54 106.00 -8.27
C VAL A 11 79.06 106.35 -8.08
N GLY A 12 78.75 107.58 -7.71
CA GLY A 12 77.37 108.07 -7.59
C GLY A 12 76.62 108.04 -8.93
N ALA A 13 77.26 108.50 -10.02
CA ALA A 13 76.68 108.45 -11.35
C ALA A 13 76.45 107.01 -11.83
N LEU A 14 77.39 106.10 -11.56
CA LEU A 14 77.25 104.68 -11.89
C LEU A 14 76.11 104.03 -11.10
N ALA A 15 75.95 104.36 -9.81
CA ALA A 15 74.86 103.86 -8.98
C ALA A 15 73.49 104.36 -9.46
N VAL A 16 73.39 105.64 -9.86
CA VAL A 16 72.17 106.20 -10.47
C VAL A 16 71.88 105.52 -11.80
N LEU A 17 72.89 105.30 -12.64
CA LEU A 17 72.73 104.64 -13.94
C LEU A 17 72.27 103.17 -13.78
N ILE A 18 72.84 102.42 -12.84
CA ILE A 18 72.41 101.06 -12.49
C ILE A 18 70.99 101.08 -11.92
N GLY A 19 70.66 102.05 -11.07
CA GLY A 19 69.31 102.23 -10.52
C GLY A 19 68.26 102.47 -11.59
N VAL A 20 68.54 103.38 -12.53
CA VAL A 20 67.67 103.68 -13.68
C VAL A 20 67.57 102.45 -14.60
N PHE A 21 68.68 101.78 -14.90
CA PHE A 21 68.67 100.56 -15.71
C PHE A 21 67.81 99.46 -15.08
N LYS A 22 67.96 99.21 -13.77
CA LYS A 22 67.16 98.23 -13.04
C LYS A 22 65.67 98.61 -13.00
N LEU A 23 65.36 99.90 -12.98
CA LEU A 23 63.99 100.41 -13.02
C LEU A 23 63.37 100.31 -14.42
N MET A 24 64.20 100.41 -15.47
CA MET A 24 63.82 100.25 -16.86
C MET A 24 63.71 98.79 -17.31
N TRP A 25 64.51 97.90 -16.72
CA TRP A 25 64.59 96.51 -17.14
C TRP A 25 63.40 95.70 -16.61
N ARG A 26 62.53 95.26 -17.51
CA ARG A 26 61.40 94.37 -17.20
C ARG A 26 61.60 93.05 -17.94
N VAL A 27 61.36 91.94 -17.23
CA VAL A 27 61.49 90.59 -17.77
C VAL A 27 60.09 89.98 -17.86
N ALA A 28 59.77 89.44 -19.04
CA ALA A 28 58.57 88.63 -19.25
C ALA A 28 58.85 87.20 -18.78
N GLU A 29 57.99 86.66 -17.91
CA GLU A 29 58.03 85.24 -17.57
C GLU A 29 57.59 84.39 -18.78
N PRO A 30 57.98 83.11 -18.90
CA PRO A 30 57.63 82.28 -20.05
C PRO A 30 56.12 82.16 -20.31
N ASN A 31 55.30 82.29 -19.25
CA ASN A 31 53.85 82.24 -19.25
C ASN A 31 53.18 83.63 -19.23
N GLU A 32 53.93 84.70 -19.49
CA GLU A 32 53.39 86.06 -19.56
C GLU A 32 53.86 86.80 -20.83
N ALA A 33 52.97 87.59 -21.40
CA ALA A 33 53.30 88.56 -22.43
C ALA A 33 53.30 89.98 -21.84
N LEU A 34 54.38 90.72 -22.04
CA LEU A 34 54.45 92.14 -21.72
C LEU A 34 53.92 92.95 -22.91
N ILE A 35 52.85 93.68 -22.65
CA ILE A 35 52.24 94.63 -23.57
C ILE A 35 52.71 96.03 -23.19
N ILE A 36 53.45 96.67 -24.09
CA ILE A 36 54.08 97.97 -23.86
C ILE A 36 53.44 99.00 -24.79
N SER A 37 52.81 100.03 -24.23
CA SER A 37 52.14 101.11 -24.97
C SER A 37 52.73 102.48 -24.62
N GLY A 38 52.51 103.51 -25.45
CA GLY A 38 52.84 104.91 -25.13
C GLY A 38 53.93 105.59 -25.98
N SER A 39 54.54 104.90 -26.95
CA SER A 39 55.44 105.53 -27.93
C SER A 39 55.17 105.01 -29.34
N ASN A 40 55.22 105.91 -30.32
CA ASN A 40 54.88 105.61 -31.72
C ASN A 40 55.96 104.69 -32.32
N HIS A 41 55.66 103.39 -32.40
CA HIS A 41 56.59 102.39 -32.91
C HIS A 41 56.17 101.95 -34.32
N LYS A 42 57.13 101.93 -35.24
CA LYS A 42 57.00 101.23 -36.53
C LYS A 42 57.16 99.73 -36.25
N ASN A 43 56.11 98.93 -36.47
CA ASN A 43 56.20 97.48 -36.39
C ASN A 43 56.60 96.90 -37.76
N GLU A 44 57.67 96.10 -37.79
CA GLU A 44 57.95 95.17 -38.87
C GLU A 44 57.11 93.90 -38.68
N GLY A 45 56.17 93.65 -39.58
CA GLY A 45 55.39 92.41 -39.62
C GLY A 45 53.91 92.61 -39.27
N LEU A 46 53.11 92.84 -40.32
CA LEU A 46 51.64 92.85 -40.39
C LEU A 46 50.88 93.88 -39.53
N GLY A 47 50.21 94.79 -40.23
CA GLY A 47 49.15 95.65 -39.71
C GLY A 47 49.63 97.04 -39.30
N ASP A 48 49.54 97.97 -40.24
CA ASP A 48 49.65 99.41 -40.01
C ASP A 48 48.64 99.81 -38.90
N GLY A 49 49.12 100.22 -37.72
CA GLY A 49 48.26 100.71 -36.61
C GLY A 49 48.37 100.00 -35.25
N MET A 50 49.26 99.04 -35.05
CA MET A 50 49.43 98.41 -33.73
C MET A 50 50.19 99.36 -32.76
N GLY A 51 49.44 100.13 -31.95
CA GLY A 51 49.94 101.12 -31.00
C GLY A 51 50.62 100.56 -29.72
N PHE A 52 51.00 99.28 -29.72
CA PHE A 52 51.69 98.62 -28.61
C PHE A 52 52.67 97.55 -29.10
N ARG A 53 53.72 97.30 -28.31
CA ARG A 53 54.75 96.28 -28.52
C ARG A 53 54.51 95.08 -27.62
N ILE A 54 54.63 93.88 -28.19
CA ILE A 54 54.47 92.60 -27.48
C ILE A 54 55.85 91.97 -27.26
N VAL A 55 56.15 91.54 -26.04
CA VAL A 55 57.38 90.83 -25.68
C VAL A 55 57.05 89.61 -24.84
N THR A 56 57.44 88.43 -25.31
CA THR A 56 57.29 87.14 -24.61
C THR A 56 58.66 86.51 -24.36
N GLY A 57 58.85 85.86 -23.21
CA GLY A 57 60.03 85.03 -22.90
C GLY A 57 61.39 85.73 -22.87
N ARG A 58 61.44 87.08 -22.95
CA ARG A 58 62.69 87.85 -22.95
C ARG A 58 62.56 89.16 -22.17
N GLY A 59 63.71 89.65 -21.70
CA GLY A 59 63.83 90.97 -21.10
C GLY A 59 63.71 92.09 -22.13
N THR A 60 63.11 93.21 -21.73
CA THR A 60 63.02 94.42 -22.55
C THR A 60 63.24 95.65 -21.69
N LEU A 61 63.90 96.63 -22.29
CA LEU A 61 64.11 97.93 -21.69
C LEU A 61 62.84 98.78 -21.90
N VAL A 62 62.31 99.34 -20.82
CA VAL A 62 61.12 100.21 -20.84
C VAL A 62 61.46 101.55 -20.21
N LEU A 63 61.12 102.64 -20.87
CA LEU A 63 61.33 103.99 -20.36
C LEU A 63 60.26 104.37 -19.31
N PRO A 64 60.61 104.50 -18.02
CA PRO A 64 59.66 104.92 -17.00
C PRO A 64 59.12 106.32 -17.31
N GLY A 65 57.80 106.47 -17.30
CA GLY A 65 57.10 107.75 -17.51
C GLY A 65 56.56 107.99 -18.93
N VAL A 66 57.15 107.37 -19.96
CA VAL A 66 56.66 107.48 -21.36
C VAL A 66 55.96 106.20 -21.80
N GLN A 67 56.40 105.04 -21.29
CA GLN A 67 55.86 103.74 -21.67
C GLN A 67 55.11 103.08 -20.50
N ALA A 68 53.91 102.60 -20.78
CA ALA A 68 53.11 101.81 -19.84
C ALA A 68 53.31 100.32 -20.12
N VAL A 69 53.52 99.52 -19.06
CA VAL A 69 53.67 98.06 -19.16
C VAL A 69 52.48 97.39 -18.50
N ARG A 70 51.85 96.48 -19.22
CA ARG A 70 50.82 95.59 -18.70
C ARG A 70 51.20 94.15 -19.00
N LYS A 71 50.91 93.27 -18.06
CA LYS A 71 51.14 91.83 -18.18
C LYS A 71 49.86 91.16 -18.64
N LEU A 72 49.94 90.32 -19.66
CA LEU A 72 48.88 89.42 -20.09
C LEU A 72 49.33 87.99 -19.77
N SER A 73 48.56 87.25 -18.97
CA SER A 73 48.85 85.85 -18.71
C SER A 73 48.59 85.01 -19.96
N LEU A 74 49.51 84.11 -20.26
CA LEU A 74 49.42 83.07 -21.28
C LEU A 74 49.16 81.69 -20.65
N ASP A 75 48.84 81.65 -19.35
CA ASP A 75 48.54 80.41 -18.65
C ASP A 75 47.26 79.74 -19.17
N LEU A 76 47.17 78.44 -18.93
CA LEU A 76 45.95 77.68 -19.17
C LEU A 76 44.86 78.16 -18.22
N ASN A 77 43.68 78.39 -18.77
CA ASN A 77 42.48 78.71 -18.03
C ASN A 77 41.45 77.61 -18.25
N GLU A 78 40.71 77.28 -17.20
CA GLU A 78 39.55 76.41 -17.31
C GLU A 78 38.25 77.20 -17.16
N THR A 79 37.19 76.68 -17.76
CA THR A 79 35.84 77.19 -17.55
C THR A 79 34.86 76.03 -17.58
N GLN A 80 34.04 75.97 -16.54
CA GLN A 80 32.95 75.02 -16.46
C GLN A 80 31.77 75.51 -17.31
N LEU A 81 31.26 74.62 -18.14
CA LEU A 81 30.09 74.84 -18.97
C LEU A 81 28.91 74.13 -18.33
N SER A 82 27.83 74.85 -18.15
CA SER A 82 26.54 74.32 -17.71
C SER A 82 25.48 75.03 -18.54
N VAL A 83 25.02 74.36 -19.60
CA VAL A 83 24.15 74.97 -20.61
C VAL A 83 22.83 74.25 -20.66
N GLU A 84 21.75 74.99 -20.48
CA GLU A 84 20.40 74.51 -20.73
C GLU A 84 20.05 74.73 -22.21
N CYS A 85 19.66 73.64 -22.86
CA CYS A 85 19.38 73.56 -24.28
C CYS A 85 18.25 72.56 -24.56
N VAL A 86 17.71 72.59 -25.77
CA VAL A 86 16.63 71.70 -26.21
C VAL A 86 17.13 70.96 -27.45
N THR A 87 16.88 69.64 -27.52
CA THR A 87 17.27 68.82 -28.67
C THR A 87 16.37 69.04 -29.88
N HIS A 88 16.72 68.44 -31.02
CA HIS A 88 15.85 68.41 -32.21
C HIS A 88 14.46 67.82 -31.90
N GLN A 89 14.38 66.88 -30.95
CA GLN A 89 13.12 66.24 -30.52
C GLN A 89 12.29 67.10 -29.55
N GLY A 90 12.76 68.30 -29.18
CA GLY A 90 12.07 69.16 -28.21
C GLY A 90 12.28 68.76 -26.75
N ILE A 91 13.26 67.90 -26.45
CA ILE A 91 13.55 67.44 -25.09
C ILE A 91 14.54 68.42 -24.45
N PRO A 92 14.18 69.08 -23.32
CA PRO A 92 15.11 69.94 -22.62
C PRO A 92 16.20 69.11 -21.95
N LEU A 93 17.45 69.52 -22.11
CA LEU A 93 18.64 68.91 -21.55
C LEU A 93 19.53 69.97 -20.89
N LYS A 94 20.27 69.55 -19.87
CA LYS A 94 21.34 70.32 -19.26
C LYS A 94 22.67 69.63 -19.51
N VAL A 95 23.49 70.24 -20.35
CA VAL A 95 24.79 69.70 -20.73
C VAL A 95 25.87 70.34 -19.86
N ARG A 96 26.64 69.50 -19.16
CA ARG A 96 27.79 69.90 -18.36
C ARG A 96 29.09 69.49 -19.04
N GLY A 97 30.04 70.39 -19.07
CA GLY A 97 31.36 70.15 -19.64
C GLY A 97 32.41 71.09 -19.08
N VAL A 98 33.66 70.87 -19.48
CA VAL A 98 34.79 71.74 -19.17
C VAL A 98 35.51 72.08 -20.46
N VAL A 99 35.84 73.36 -20.60
CA VAL A 99 36.71 73.85 -21.66
C VAL A 99 38.00 74.33 -21.03
N ILE A 100 39.11 73.83 -21.56
CA ILE A 100 40.46 74.29 -21.24
C ILE A 100 40.94 75.09 -22.44
N PHE A 101 41.33 76.33 -22.20
CA PHE A 101 41.77 77.26 -23.23
C PHE A 101 42.93 78.12 -22.73
N LYS A 102 43.68 78.68 -23.67
CA LYS A 102 44.76 79.64 -23.39
C LYS A 102 44.80 80.72 -24.46
N VAL A 103 45.58 81.78 -24.23
CA VAL A 103 45.93 82.73 -25.30
C VAL A 103 46.88 82.03 -26.26
N GLY A 104 46.66 82.20 -27.57
CA GLY A 104 47.56 81.62 -28.58
C GLY A 104 48.97 82.16 -28.45
N ASP A 105 49.98 81.33 -28.75
CA ASP A 105 51.39 81.71 -28.60
C ASP A 105 51.89 82.61 -29.75
N ASP A 106 51.07 82.79 -30.78
CA ASP A 106 51.35 83.63 -31.95
C ASP A 106 51.07 85.12 -31.68
N PHE A 107 51.77 85.99 -32.41
CA PHE A 107 51.66 87.45 -32.22
C PHE A 107 50.24 87.97 -32.45
N VAL A 108 49.48 87.37 -33.38
CA VAL A 108 48.12 87.83 -33.74
C VAL A 108 47.14 87.51 -32.61
N SER A 109 47.22 86.31 -32.04
CA SER A 109 46.41 85.89 -30.89
C SER A 109 46.70 86.74 -29.65
N ILE A 110 47.97 86.96 -29.32
CA ILE A 110 48.36 87.80 -28.16
C ILE A 110 47.89 89.24 -28.38
N ALA A 111 48.02 89.78 -29.59
CA ALA A 111 47.52 91.11 -29.95
C ALA A 111 45.98 91.23 -29.79
N ASN A 112 45.26 90.21 -30.24
CA ASN A 112 43.80 90.15 -30.17
C ASN A 112 43.29 90.00 -28.73
N ALA A 113 43.96 89.18 -27.92
CA ALA A 113 43.65 88.99 -26.51
C ALA A 113 43.99 90.24 -25.69
N ALA A 114 45.14 90.87 -25.94
CA ALA A 114 45.54 92.12 -25.27
C ALA A 114 44.52 93.24 -25.49
N ARG A 115 43.98 93.42 -26.71
CA ARG A 115 42.98 94.47 -26.95
C ARG A 115 41.66 94.25 -26.22
N ARG A 116 41.32 93.00 -25.90
CA ARG A 116 40.00 92.62 -25.38
C ARG A 116 40.01 92.35 -23.88
N PHE A 117 41.10 91.81 -23.36
CA PHE A 117 41.16 91.24 -22.02
C PHE A 117 42.26 91.78 -21.12
N LEU A 118 43.11 92.72 -21.56
CA LEU A 118 44.28 93.17 -20.78
C LEU A 118 43.95 93.60 -19.35
N ASP A 119 42.90 94.40 -19.16
CA ASP A 119 42.43 94.86 -17.84
C ASP A 119 41.34 93.93 -17.23
N GLN A 120 40.86 92.94 -17.99
CA GLN A 120 39.69 92.12 -17.68
C GLN A 120 39.98 90.61 -17.84
N GLN A 121 41.18 90.16 -17.51
CA GLN A 121 41.62 88.78 -17.74
C GLN A 121 40.72 87.76 -17.01
N LYS A 122 40.16 88.12 -15.84
CA LYS A 122 39.21 87.27 -15.11
C LYS A 122 37.87 87.05 -15.84
N LEU A 123 37.50 87.96 -16.75
CA LEU A 123 36.27 87.85 -17.54
C LEU A 123 36.46 86.98 -18.79
N MET A 124 37.69 86.51 -19.09
CA MET A 124 37.96 85.60 -20.20
C MET A 124 37.12 84.33 -20.08
N SER A 125 37.12 83.70 -18.91
CA SER A 125 36.32 82.51 -18.60
C SER A 125 34.82 82.73 -18.87
N GLU A 126 34.28 83.87 -18.44
CA GLU A 126 32.87 84.21 -18.67
C GLU A 126 32.56 84.40 -20.17
N ARG A 127 33.43 85.10 -20.92
CA ARG A 127 33.24 85.27 -22.38
C ARG A 127 33.31 83.95 -23.12
N VAL A 128 34.24 83.08 -22.75
CA VAL A 128 34.36 81.72 -23.32
C VAL A 128 33.08 80.94 -23.02
N HIS A 129 32.60 80.95 -21.78
CA HIS A 129 31.33 80.31 -21.41
C HIS A 129 30.18 80.76 -22.30
N ILE A 130 30.01 82.07 -22.53
CA ILE A 130 28.92 82.62 -23.35
C ILE A 130 29.00 82.13 -24.80
N VAL A 131 30.18 82.16 -25.42
CA VAL A 131 30.36 81.73 -26.82
C VAL A 131 30.08 80.23 -26.96
N PHE A 132 30.68 79.41 -26.10
CA PHE A 132 30.44 77.98 -26.13
C PHE A 132 28.98 77.63 -25.81
N ALA A 133 28.34 78.32 -24.86
CA ALA A 133 26.93 78.10 -24.55
C ALA A 133 26.03 78.38 -25.76
N GLY A 134 26.33 79.42 -26.54
CA GLY A 134 25.62 79.71 -27.79
C GLY A 134 25.75 78.60 -28.82
N HIS A 135 26.98 78.19 -29.15
CA HIS A 135 27.24 77.16 -30.15
C HIS A 135 26.79 75.77 -29.71
N LEU A 136 27.02 75.38 -28.46
CA LEU A 136 26.52 74.10 -27.93
C LEU A 136 25.01 74.05 -28.01
N ARG A 137 24.30 75.12 -27.65
CA ARG A 137 22.84 75.17 -27.77
C ARG A 137 22.38 74.97 -29.22
N ALA A 138 23.07 75.57 -30.19
CA ALA A 138 22.75 75.42 -31.60
C ALA A 138 23.02 73.99 -32.11
N ILE A 139 24.15 73.38 -31.73
CA ILE A 139 24.52 72.03 -32.16
C ILE A 139 23.59 70.98 -31.53
N VAL A 140 23.30 71.11 -30.23
CA VAL A 140 22.37 70.22 -29.53
C VAL A 140 20.97 70.29 -30.14
N GLY A 141 20.54 71.47 -30.59
CA GLY A 141 19.26 71.64 -31.30
C GLY A 141 19.15 70.86 -32.62
N GLY A 142 20.28 70.47 -33.22
CA GLY A 142 20.32 69.65 -34.44
C GLY A 142 20.52 68.15 -34.19
N LEU A 143 20.75 67.72 -32.95
CA LEU A 143 21.02 66.33 -32.59
C LEU A 143 19.86 65.72 -31.78
N THR A 144 19.75 64.40 -31.82
CA THR A 144 18.87 63.63 -30.95
C THR A 144 19.54 63.31 -29.62
N VAL A 145 18.76 62.98 -28.59
CA VAL A 145 19.30 62.60 -27.27
C VAL A 145 20.18 61.34 -27.40
N GLU A 146 19.77 60.39 -28.23
CA GLU A 146 20.46 59.13 -28.47
C GLU A 146 21.81 59.33 -29.14
N ASP A 147 21.90 60.19 -30.15
CA ASP A 147 23.16 60.52 -30.82
C ASP A 147 24.16 61.14 -29.84
N MET A 148 23.69 62.04 -28.97
CA MET A 148 24.53 62.69 -27.96
C MET A 148 25.04 61.71 -26.90
N ILE A 149 24.28 60.66 -26.57
CA ILE A 149 24.70 59.63 -25.61
C ILE A 149 25.64 58.62 -26.27
N ARG A 150 25.33 58.21 -27.50
CA ARG A 150 26.06 57.17 -28.22
C ARG A 150 27.41 57.66 -28.76
N ASP A 151 27.48 58.91 -29.21
CA ASP A 151 28.64 59.45 -29.91
C ASP A 151 29.02 60.85 -29.38
N ARG A 152 29.51 60.88 -28.12
CA ARG A 152 29.91 62.12 -27.44
C ARG A 152 31.10 62.81 -28.10
N GLU A 153 31.96 62.07 -28.78
CA GLU A 153 33.12 62.62 -29.49
C GLU A 153 32.68 63.46 -30.68
N LYS A 154 31.67 63.02 -31.42
CA LYS A 154 31.12 63.77 -32.54
C LYS A 154 30.55 65.12 -32.11
N LEU A 155 29.78 65.16 -31.01
CA LEU A 155 29.28 66.41 -30.42
C LEU A 155 30.45 67.33 -30.03
N THR A 156 31.45 66.78 -29.35
CA THR A 156 32.64 67.52 -28.89
C THR A 156 33.44 68.09 -30.06
N GLY A 157 33.65 67.32 -31.13
CA GLY A 157 34.36 67.74 -32.33
C GLY A 157 33.63 68.86 -33.07
N GLN A 158 32.30 68.75 -33.23
CA GLN A 158 31.49 69.81 -33.83
C GLN A 158 31.51 71.09 -33.01
N ALA A 159 31.40 70.98 -31.67
CA ALA A 159 31.46 72.13 -30.78
C ALA A 159 32.82 72.83 -30.81
N ARG A 160 33.92 72.07 -30.81
CA ARG A 160 35.28 72.61 -30.95
C ARG A 160 35.46 73.33 -32.29
N SER A 161 35.02 72.72 -33.40
CA SER A 161 35.14 73.33 -34.73
C SER A 161 34.30 74.59 -34.89
N ALA A 162 33.07 74.60 -34.36
CA ALA A 162 32.18 75.76 -34.45
C ALA A 162 32.67 76.94 -33.58
N CYS A 163 33.15 76.65 -32.36
CA CYS A 163 33.66 77.68 -31.46
C CYS A 163 35.07 78.15 -31.84
N GLY A 164 35.88 77.31 -32.50
CA GLY A 164 37.28 77.59 -32.84
C GLY A 164 37.45 78.92 -33.56
N THR A 165 36.63 79.18 -34.59
CA THR A 165 36.68 80.43 -35.38
C THR A 165 36.38 81.68 -34.55
N GLU A 166 35.43 81.62 -33.61
CA GLU A 166 35.11 82.76 -32.74
C GLU A 166 36.16 82.95 -31.63
N MET A 167 36.71 81.86 -31.11
CA MET A 167 37.81 81.90 -30.14
C MET A 167 39.09 82.49 -30.74
N GLU A 168 39.43 82.12 -31.97
CA GLU A 168 40.60 82.63 -32.69
C GLU A 168 40.50 84.15 -32.90
N LYS A 169 39.31 84.67 -33.24
CA LYS A 169 39.07 86.13 -33.32
C LYS A 169 39.34 86.84 -32.00
N LEU A 170 39.05 86.20 -30.86
CA LEU A 170 39.34 86.71 -29.52
C LEU A 170 40.82 86.57 -29.14
N GLY A 171 41.61 85.82 -29.90
CA GLY A 171 43.01 85.49 -29.61
C GLY A 171 43.17 84.32 -28.65
N LEU A 172 42.14 83.48 -28.52
CA LEU A 172 42.10 82.32 -27.63
C LEU A 172 42.15 81.04 -28.45
N ILE A 173 42.88 80.04 -27.94
CA ILE A 173 42.96 78.70 -28.51
C ILE A 173 42.34 77.73 -27.50
N VAL A 174 41.52 76.82 -28.02
CA VAL A 174 40.91 75.75 -27.23
C VAL A 174 41.87 74.57 -27.22
N ASP A 175 42.46 74.26 -26.07
CA ASP A 175 43.31 73.08 -25.92
C ASP A 175 42.45 71.82 -25.88
N SER A 176 41.39 71.83 -25.06
CA SER A 176 40.49 70.69 -24.87
C SER A 176 39.06 71.12 -24.55
N LEU A 177 38.08 70.37 -25.06
CA LEU A 177 36.68 70.44 -24.68
C LEU A 177 36.27 69.02 -24.28
N GLN A 178 35.63 68.88 -23.13
CA GLN A 178 35.09 67.60 -22.66
C GLN A 178 33.66 67.77 -22.15
N ILE A 179 32.78 66.85 -22.55
CA ILE A 179 31.41 66.77 -22.04
C ILE A 179 31.39 65.75 -20.90
N HIS A 180 31.12 66.22 -19.68
CA HIS A 180 31.07 65.37 -18.49
C HIS A 180 29.73 64.64 -18.40
N GLU A 181 28.63 65.40 -18.46
CA GLU A 181 27.32 64.86 -18.16
C GLU A 181 26.22 65.55 -18.98
N ILE A 182 25.19 64.77 -19.30
CA ILE A 182 24.00 65.23 -19.99
C ILE A 182 22.84 64.87 -19.06
N GLU A 183 22.32 65.87 -18.35
CA GLU A 183 21.18 65.72 -17.46
C GLU A 183 19.88 65.98 -18.24
N ASP A 184 18.87 65.17 -17.94
CA ASP A 184 17.55 65.29 -18.52
C ASP A 184 16.50 65.45 -17.40
N PRO A 185 15.95 66.67 -17.20
CA PRO A 185 14.93 66.93 -16.19
C PRO A 185 13.59 66.22 -16.47
N THR A 186 13.32 65.78 -17.71
CA THR A 186 12.08 65.08 -18.07
C THR A 186 12.12 63.59 -17.74
N GLY A 187 13.32 63.03 -17.55
CA GLY A 187 13.53 61.60 -17.30
C GLY A 187 13.38 60.70 -18.53
N TYR A 188 13.32 61.26 -19.74
CA TYR A 188 13.42 60.55 -21.01
C TYR A 188 14.61 59.57 -21.06
N ILE A 189 15.82 60.01 -20.70
CA ILE A 189 17.03 59.14 -20.69
C ILE A 189 16.83 57.92 -19.78
N LYS A 190 16.24 58.13 -18.60
CA LYS A 190 15.95 57.07 -17.63
C LYS A 190 14.91 56.09 -18.18
N ASN A 191 13.87 56.60 -18.84
CA ASN A 191 12.82 55.78 -19.45
C ASN A 191 13.33 54.99 -20.66
N LEU A 192 14.25 55.57 -21.44
CA LEU A 192 14.92 54.89 -22.56
C LEU A 192 15.78 53.71 -22.07
N ALA A 193 16.45 53.86 -20.93
CA ALA A 193 17.26 52.80 -20.33
C ALA A 193 16.43 51.71 -19.62
N ALA A 194 15.19 52.01 -19.21
CA ALA A 194 14.33 51.11 -18.44
C ALA A 194 14.08 49.73 -19.10
N PRO A 195 13.70 49.61 -20.40
CA PRO A 195 13.49 48.30 -21.02
C PRO A 195 14.79 47.49 -21.13
N HIS A 196 15.92 48.13 -21.39
CA HIS A 196 17.22 47.47 -21.42
C HIS A 196 17.61 46.95 -20.04
N ALA A 197 17.41 47.76 -18.99
CA ALA A 197 17.63 47.35 -17.62
C ALA A 197 16.73 46.17 -17.22
N ALA A 198 15.45 46.21 -17.60
CA ALA A 198 14.51 45.11 -17.35
C ALA A 198 14.90 43.83 -18.09
N ALA A 199 15.39 43.92 -19.33
CA ALA A 199 15.89 42.78 -20.10
C ALA A 199 17.12 42.15 -19.42
N VAL A 200 18.13 42.95 -19.05
CA VAL A 200 19.33 42.47 -18.34
C VAL A 200 18.94 41.82 -17.00
N GLN A 201 18.02 42.43 -16.24
CA GLN A 201 17.53 41.87 -14.99
C GLN A 201 16.77 40.55 -15.18
N ARG A 202 15.93 40.46 -16.22
CA ARG A 202 15.21 39.24 -16.57
C ARG A 202 16.20 38.13 -16.93
N ASP A 203 17.16 38.41 -17.78
CA ASP A 203 18.13 37.43 -18.26
C ASP A 203 19.05 36.97 -17.11
N ALA A 204 19.45 37.89 -16.22
CA ALA A 204 20.16 37.55 -14.98
C ALA A 204 19.33 36.65 -14.06
N ARG A 205 18.02 36.91 -13.92
CA ARG A 205 17.10 36.06 -13.12
C ARG A 205 16.95 34.66 -13.72
N ILE A 206 16.83 34.56 -15.05
CA ILE A 206 16.77 33.27 -15.76
C ILE A 206 18.08 32.50 -15.54
N ALA A 207 19.23 33.14 -15.74
CA ALA A 207 20.54 32.53 -15.52
C ALA A 207 20.70 32.01 -14.07
N GLN A 208 20.26 32.78 -13.08
CA GLN A 208 20.27 32.36 -11.68
C GLN A 208 19.34 31.18 -11.42
N ALA A 209 18.13 31.21 -11.97
CA ALA A 209 17.15 30.13 -11.80
C ALA A 209 17.65 28.82 -12.44
N GLU A 210 18.26 28.89 -13.62
CA GLU A 210 18.90 27.74 -14.26
C GLU A 210 20.10 27.22 -13.46
N ALA A 211 20.95 28.11 -12.94
CA ALA A 211 22.07 27.73 -12.09
C ALA A 211 21.59 27.00 -10.82
N ASN A 212 20.57 27.53 -10.15
CA ASN A 212 19.95 26.91 -8.97
C ASN A 212 19.33 25.55 -9.32
N ARG A 213 18.60 25.47 -10.44
CA ARG A 213 17.99 24.21 -10.89
C ARG A 213 19.06 23.14 -11.14
N ARG A 214 20.13 23.46 -11.86
CA ARG A 214 21.24 22.52 -12.12
C ARG A 214 21.93 22.09 -10.82
N ALA A 215 22.13 23.02 -9.88
CA ALA A 215 22.71 22.71 -8.58
C ALA A 215 21.81 21.75 -7.78
N THR A 216 20.51 22.05 -7.67
CA THR A 216 19.55 21.17 -6.98
C THR A 216 19.44 19.80 -7.65
N GLU A 217 19.39 19.72 -8.98
CA GLU A 217 19.36 18.43 -9.70
C GLU A 217 20.61 17.59 -9.41
N ALA A 218 21.80 18.22 -9.39
CA ALA A 218 23.05 17.53 -9.05
C ALA A 218 23.08 17.06 -7.59
N GLU A 219 22.59 17.87 -6.65
CA GLU A 219 22.46 17.51 -5.23
C GLU A 219 21.50 16.34 -5.02
N GLN A 220 20.33 16.36 -5.67
CA GLN A 220 19.35 15.28 -5.59
C GLN A 220 19.90 13.97 -6.17
N GLN A 221 20.61 14.04 -7.30
CA GLN A 221 21.27 12.87 -7.87
C GLN A 221 22.38 12.32 -6.95
N ALA A 222 23.14 13.20 -6.30
CA ALA A 222 24.15 12.80 -5.34
C ALA A 222 23.51 12.14 -4.09
N ALA A 223 22.43 12.72 -3.56
CA ALA A 223 21.68 12.19 -2.43
C ALA A 223 21.04 10.83 -2.74
N ALA A 224 20.49 10.66 -3.96
CA ALA A 224 19.93 9.39 -4.42
C ALA A 224 21.01 8.29 -4.48
N ARG A 225 22.18 8.59 -5.06
CA ARG A 225 23.33 7.66 -5.09
C ARG A 225 23.84 7.32 -3.70
N MET A 226 23.90 8.29 -2.80
CA MET A 226 24.29 8.05 -1.40
C MET A 226 23.29 7.15 -0.68
N SER A 227 21.99 7.36 -0.90
CA SER A 227 20.94 6.52 -0.32
C SER A 227 20.99 5.09 -0.87
N GLU A 228 21.23 4.93 -2.18
CA GLU A 228 21.41 3.62 -2.82
C GLU A 228 22.63 2.88 -2.23
N ALA A 229 23.78 3.55 -2.17
CA ALA A 229 24.98 3.00 -1.56
C ALA A 229 24.80 2.64 -0.07
N THR A 230 24.04 3.44 0.67
CA THR A 230 23.72 3.19 2.08
C THR A 230 22.83 1.95 2.22
N ARG A 231 21.74 1.87 1.45
CA ARG A 231 20.85 0.71 1.41
C ARG A 231 21.61 -0.57 1.07
N ASP A 232 22.45 -0.53 0.03
CA ASP A 232 23.22 -1.71 -0.41
C ASP A 232 24.21 -2.15 0.68
N SER A 233 24.87 -1.19 1.33
CA SER A 233 25.75 -1.46 2.47
C SER A 233 25.00 -2.10 3.64
N GLU A 234 23.79 -1.61 3.96
CA GLU A 234 22.93 -2.17 5.01
C GLU A 234 22.45 -3.59 4.68
N ILE A 235 22.05 -3.86 3.43
CA ILE A 235 21.65 -5.20 2.97
C ILE A 235 22.82 -6.17 3.08
N LEU A 236 24.02 -5.77 2.65
CA LEU A 236 25.22 -6.60 2.76
C LEU A 236 25.56 -6.89 4.22
N GLN A 237 25.53 -5.88 5.09
CA GLN A 237 25.76 -6.06 6.53
C GLN A 237 24.73 -7.00 7.16
N ALA A 238 23.44 -6.84 6.84
CA ALA A 238 22.38 -7.72 7.32
C ALA A 238 22.55 -9.16 6.81
N GLY A 239 22.96 -9.34 5.55
CA GLY A 239 23.30 -10.64 4.97
C GLY A 239 24.44 -11.32 5.73
N TYR A 240 25.55 -10.62 5.94
CA TYR A 240 26.67 -11.14 6.73
C TYR A 240 26.28 -11.45 8.18
N GLN A 241 25.43 -10.62 8.79
CA GLN A 241 24.96 -10.87 10.14
C GLN A 241 24.09 -12.13 10.21
N ALA A 242 23.18 -12.33 9.24
CA ALA A 242 22.38 -13.55 9.13
C ALA A 242 23.24 -14.81 8.92
N GLU A 243 24.27 -14.74 8.08
CA GLU A 243 25.23 -15.83 7.90
C GLU A 243 25.99 -16.14 9.20
N ARG A 244 26.47 -15.11 9.92
CA ARG A 244 27.13 -15.28 11.21
C ARG A 244 26.21 -15.89 12.25
N ASP A 245 24.95 -15.46 12.31
CA ASP A 245 23.96 -15.97 13.24
C ASP A 245 23.61 -17.42 12.92
N GLN A 246 23.48 -17.78 11.64
CA GLN A 246 23.28 -19.16 11.21
C GLN A 246 24.48 -20.05 11.56
N ALA A 247 25.71 -19.58 11.28
CA ALA A 247 26.92 -20.31 11.62
C ALA A 247 27.07 -20.47 13.15
N SER A 248 26.76 -19.44 13.93
CA SER A 248 26.76 -19.50 15.39
C SER A 248 25.69 -20.44 15.94
N ALA A 249 24.48 -20.43 15.38
CA ALA A 249 23.41 -21.34 15.77
C ALA A 249 23.79 -22.80 15.51
N ARG A 250 24.37 -23.11 14.34
CA ARG A 250 24.92 -24.45 14.04
C ARG A 250 26.02 -24.85 15.01
N ALA A 251 26.96 -23.95 15.31
CA ALA A 251 28.02 -24.20 16.28
C ALA A 251 27.48 -24.47 17.69
N ARG A 252 26.45 -23.74 18.13
CA ARG A 252 25.78 -23.96 19.43
C ARG A 252 25.00 -25.28 19.45
N GLN A 253 24.41 -25.68 18.32
CA GLN A 253 23.69 -26.96 18.20
C GLN A 253 24.62 -28.17 18.19
N ALA A 254 25.86 -28.02 17.70
CA ALA A 254 26.81 -29.12 17.55
C ALA A 254 27.13 -29.85 18.87
N GLY A 255 27.28 -29.12 19.99
CA GLY A 255 27.54 -29.73 21.31
C GLY A 255 26.40 -30.65 21.78
N PRO A 256 25.17 -30.12 21.97
CA PRO A 256 24.01 -30.92 22.38
C PRO A 256 23.68 -32.08 21.43
N LEU A 257 23.86 -31.91 20.11
CA LEU A 257 23.69 -32.99 19.13
C LEU A 257 24.75 -34.07 19.29
N ALA A 258 26.03 -33.71 19.52
CA ALA A 258 27.09 -34.67 19.79
C ALA A 258 26.83 -35.44 21.09
N ASP A 259 26.34 -34.77 22.14
CA ASP A 259 25.94 -35.41 23.39
C ASP A 259 24.75 -36.36 23.20
N ALA A 260 23.73 -35.93 22.44
CA ALA A 260 22.55 -36.75 22.16
C ALA A 260 22.90 -37.98 21.31
N ALA A 261 23.75 -37.82 20.29
CA ALA A 261 24.25 -38.92 19.47
C ALA A 261 25.04 -39.92 20.33
N SER A 262 25.93 -39.43 21.20
CA SER A 262 26.69 -40.28 22.13
C SER A 262 25.78 -41.04 23.09
N ARG A 263 24.76 -40.38 23.65
CA ARG A 263 23.75 -41.03 24.52
C ARG A 263 22.92 -42.07 23.77
N GLN A 264 22.51 -41.77 22.53
CA GLN A 264 21.76 -42.71 21.71
C GLN A 264 22.59 -43.96 21.41
N GLU A 265 23.88 -43.80 21.12
CA GLU A 265 24.80 -44.91 20.91
C GLU A 265 24.93 -45.79 22.17
N VAL A 266 25.05 -45.18 23.37
CA VAL A 266 25.04 -45.92 24.64
C VAL A 266 23.73 -46.69 24.82
N VAL A 267 22.56 -46.06 24.61
CA VAL A 267 21.26 -46.73 24.75
C VAL A 267 21.11 -47.89 23.75
N VAL A 268 21.58 -47.74 22.51
CA VAL A 268 21.57 -48.83 21.52
C VAL A 268 22.42 -50.01 22.01
N GLN A 269 23.61 -49.74 22.55
CA GLN A 269 24.47 -50.78 23.11
C GLN A 269 23.83 -51.43 24.35
N GLU A 270 23.27 -50.66 25.27
CA GLU A 270 22.55 -51.18 26.45
C GLU A 270 21.34 -52.04 26.05
N THR A 271 20.56 -51.60 25.05
CA THR A 271 19.41 -52.37 24.53
C THR A 271 19.88 -53.67 23.90
N ARG A 272 20.99 -53.65 23.16
CA ARG A 272 21.59 -54.85 22.58
C ARG A 272 22.03 -55.84 23.68
N VAL A 273 22.59 -55.35 24.78
CA VAL A 273 22.94 -56.19 25.94
C VAL A 273 21.67 -56.77 26.58
N ALA A 274 20.63 -55.97 26.79
CA ALA A 274 19.36 -56.42 27.37
C ALA A 274 18.64 -57.46 26.48
N GLU A 275 18.67 -57.31 25.15
CA GLU A 275 18.14 -58.31 24.20
C GLU A 275 18.88 -59.64 24.32
N LEU A 276 20.22 -59.60 24.40
CA LEU A 276 21.05 -60.79 24.57
C LEU A 276 20.79 -61.48 25.92
N GLU A 277 20.62 -60.71 27.00
CA GLU A 277 20.24 -61.25 28.30
C GLU A 277 18.83 -61.87 28.30
N GLY A 278 17.88 -61.21 27.63
CA GLY A 278 16.51 -61.72 27.42
C GLY A 278 16.50 -63.04 26.66
N LEU A 279 17.22 -63.11 25.54
CA LEU A 279 17.38 -64.34 24.75
C LEU A 279 18.04 -65.46 25.56
N ARG A 280 19.09 -65.15 26.34
CA ARG A 280 19.72 -66.13 27.24
C ARG A 280 18.72 -66.66 28.27
N LYS A 281 17.88 -65.78 28.83
CA LYS A 281 16.87 -66.15 29.82
C LYS A 281 15.71 -66.94 29.20
N GLU A 282 15.30 -66.62 27.98
CA GLU A 282 14.31 -67.40 27.23
C GLU A 282 14.83 -68.81 26.94
N GLN A 283 16.08 -68.95 26.48
CA GLN A 283 16.71 -70.26 26.26
C GLN A 283 16.79 -71.09 27.55
N GLN A 284 17.09 -70.46 28.69
CA GLN A 284 17.06 -71.13 30.00
C GLN A 284 15.64 -71.61 30.36
N LEU A 285 14.62 -70.74 30.22
CA LEU A 285 13.22 -71.11 30.48
C LEU A 285 12.69 -72.19 29.52
N GLN A 286 13.10 -72.17 28.26
CA GLN A 286 12.78 -73.23 27.30
C GLN A 286 13.42 -74.58 27.70
N ALA A 287 14.62 -74.57 28.27
CA ALA A 287 15.28 -75.79 28.74
C ALA A 287 14.69 -76.31 30.07
N GLU A 288 14.39 -75.43 31.02
CA GLU A 288 13.94 -75.81 32.38
C GLU A 288 12.44 -76.08 32.48
N VAL A 289 11.59 -75.32 31.77
CA VAL A 289 10.12 -75.40 31.93
C VAL A 289 9.49 -76.24 30.82
N ARG A 290 9.83 -76.00 29.55
CA ARG A 290 9.18 -76.68 28.42
C ARG A 290 9.60 -78.13 28.27
N LYS A 291 10.88 -78.47 28.42
CA LYS A 291 11.32 -79.88 28.22
C LYS A 291 10.66 -80.85 29.20
N PRO A 292 10.54 -80.57 30.52
CA PRO A 292 9.78 -81.43 31.43
C PRO A 292 8.27 -81.41 31.13
N ALA A 293 7.71 -80.26 30.77
CA ALA A 293 6.28 -80.15 30.44
C ALA A 293 5.89 -80.92 29.16
N ASP A 294 6.70 -80.83 28.11
CA ASP A 294 6.50 -81.55 26.85
C ASP A 294 6.68 -83.07 27.05
N ALA A 295 7.58 -83.50 27.95
CA ALA A 295 7.72 -84.91 28.33
C ALA A 295 6.47 -85.45 29.05
N MET A 296 5.93 -84.71 30.02
CA MET A 296 4.69 -85.09 30.73
C MET A 296 3.46 -85.09 29.80
N ALA A 297 3.37 -84.13 28.87
CA ALA A 297 2.28 -84.05 27.90
C ALA A 297 2.32 -85.22 26.89
N TYR A 298 3.51 -85.63 26.46
CA TYR A 298 3.69 -86.79 25.60
C TYR A 298 3.26 -88.09 26.32
N GLU A 299 3.74 -88.33 27.55
CA GLU A 299 3.37 -89.50 28.37
C GLU A 299 1.85 -89.62 28.55
N THR A 300 1.20 -88.52 28.94
CA THR A 300 -0.26 -88.46 29.15
C THR A 300 -1.03 -88.76 27.86
N ARG A 301 -0.57 -88.25 26.71
CA ARG A 301 -1.23 -88.51 25.41
C ARG A 301 -1.10 -89.99 25.01
N THR A 302 0.07 -90.60 25.15
CA THR A 302 0.27 -92.03 24.85
C THR A 302 -0.57 -92.95 25.72
N LEU A 303 -0.72 -92.65 27.02
CA LEU A 303 -1.58 -93.42 27.91
C LEU A 303 -3.07 -93.30 27.52
N ALA A 304 -3.51 -92.08 27.18
CA ALA A 304 -4.89 -91.84 26.74
C ALA A 304 -5.21 -92.47 25.37
N GLU A 305 -4.25 -92.50 24.44
CA GLU A 305 -4.37 -93.19 23.15
C GLU A 305 -4.44 -94.71 23.33
N ALA A 306 -3.60 -95.29 24.20
CA ALA A 306 -3.64 -96.72 24.53
C ALA A 306 -5.00 -97.13 25.16
N GLU A 307 -5.56 -96.33 26.07
CA GLU A 307 -6.90 -96.57 26.63
C GLU A 307 -8.03 -96.42 25.62
N ARG A 308 -7.89 -95.49 24.66
CA ARG A 308 -8.88 -95.32 23.59
C ARG A 308 -8.87 -96.52 22.66
N ASP A 309 -7.70 -96.98 22.24
CA ASP A 309 -7.57 -98.10 21.31
C ASP A 309 -8.04 -99.41 21.95
N ALA A 310 -7.75 -99.65 23.25
CA ALA A 310 -8.29 -100.77 24.00
C ALA A 310 -9.84 -100.77 24.06
N ARG A 311 -10.46 -99.58 24.21
CA ARG A 311 -11.93 -99.44 24.21
C ARG A 311 -12.55 -99.68 22.83
N ILE A 312 -11.89 -99.23 21.75
CA ILE A 312 -12.37 -99.45 20.38
C ILE A 312 -12.31 -100.95 20.04
N SER A 313 -11.20 -101.63 20.33
CA SER A 313 -11.08 -103.07 20.07
C SER A 313 -12.08 -103.91 20.87
N ALA A 314 -12.41 -103.52 22.10
CA ALA A 314 -13.45 -104.19 22.89
C ALA A 314 -14.85 -103.99 22.29
N ALA A 315 -15.19 -102.78 21.86
CA ALA A 315 -16.49 -102.48 21.24
C ALA A 315 -16.67 -103.16 19.87
N GLU A 316 -15.61 -103.27 19.07
CA GLU A 316 -15.65 -103.99 17.78
C GLU A 316 -15.86 -105.50 17.97
N ALA A 317 -15.30 -106.10 19.02
CA ALA A 317 -15.52 -107.51 19.33
C ALA A 317 -16.99 -107.78 19.71
N GLU A 318 -17.60 -106.91 20.53
CA GLU A 318 -18.99 -107.03 20.96
C GLU A 318 -20.00 -106.79 19.80
N ALA A 319 -19.69 -105.87 18.90
CA ALA A 319 -20.50 -105.64 17.69
C ALA A 319 -20.51 -106.89 16.77
N LYS A 320 -19.36 -107.57 16.64
CA LYS A 320 -19.23 -108.76 15.79
C LYS A 320 -19.93 -109.98 16.38
N GLU A 321 -19.95 -110.11 17.70
CA GLU A 321 -20.67 -111.18 18.41
C GLU A 321 -22.20 -111.01 18.29
N THR A 322 -22.70 -109.78 18.42
CA THR A 322 -24.14 -109.47 18.30
C THR A 322 -24.67 -109.62 16.87
N GLU A 323 -23.87 -109.32 15.84
CA GLU A 323 -24.24 -109.54 14.43
C GLU A 323 -24.41 -111.04 14.11
N LEU A 324 -23.44 -111.87 14.52
CA LEU A 324 -23.48 -113.33 14.32
C LEU A 324 -24.64 -113.98 15.10
N ALA A 325 -24.92 -113.53 16.33
CA ALA A 325 -26.05 -114.00 17.12
C ALA A 325 -27.42 -113.62 16.50
N SER A 326 -27.52 -112.45 15.87
CA SER A 326 -28.74 -111.98 15.21
C SER A 326 -29.01 -112.72 13.90
N ALA A 327 -27.97 -113.01 13.11
CA ALA A 327 -28.07 -113.84 11.91
C ALA A 327 -28.58 -115.26 12.24
N ALA A 328 -28.07 -115.88 13.31
CA ALA A 328 -28.50 -117.19 13.77
C ALA A 328 -29.98 -117.20 14.22
N LYS A 329 -30.42 -116.17 14.95
CA LYS A 329 -31.83 -116.02 15.36
C LYS A 329 -32.78 -115.84 14.17
N ALA A 330 -32.39 -115.06 13.15
CA ALA A 330 -33.21 -114.87 11.95
C ALA A 330 -33.40 -116.18 11.16
N THR A 331 -32.36 -117.01 11.07
CA THR A 331 -32.46 -118.33 10.41
C THR A 331 -33.33 -119.33 11.18
N ALA A 332 -33.31 -119.30 12.52
CA ALA A 332 -34.14 -120.16 13.35
C ALA A 332 -35.64 -119.84 13.19
N THR A 333 -36.01 -118.55 13.21
CA THR A 333 -37.41 -118.11 13.10
C THR A 333 -38.03 -118.41 11.72
N ARG A 334 -37.23 -118.38 10.65
CA ARG A 334 -37.71 -118.73 9.30
C ARG A 334 -38.06 -120.22 9.19
N LEU A 335 -37.22 -121.09 9.75
CA LEU A 335 -37.42 -122.54 9.73
C LEU A 335 -38.61 -122.98 10.60
N THR A 336 -38.86 -122.31 11.74
CA THR A 336 -40.04 -122.57 12.57
C THR A 336 -41.33 -122.11 11.89
N GLY A 337 -41.32 -120.95 11.22
CA GLY A 337 -42.50 -120.43 10.51
C GLY A 337 -42.94 -121.31 9.32
N GLU A 338 -41.99 -121.88 8.58
CA GLU A 338 -42.28 -122.82 7.47
C GLU A 338 -42.89 -124.15 7.99
N ALA A 339 -42.44 -124.63 9.16
CA ALA A 339 -42.95 -125.84 9.79
C ALA A 339 -44.37 -125.68 10.37
N GLU A 340 -44.68 -124.52 10.96
CA GLU A 340 -45.99 -124.23 11.53
C GLU A 340 -47.08 -124.02 10.45
N ALA A 341 -46.72 -123.41 9.31
CA ALA A 341 -47.64 -123.26 8.18
C ALA A 341 -48.05 -124.61 7.57
N ALA A 342 -47.10 -125.55 7.45
CA ALA A 342 -47.37 -126.90 6.98
C ALA A 342 -48.27 -127.71 7.95
N ALA A 343 -48.04 -127.56 9.27
CA ALA A 343 -48.84 -128.22 10.29
C ALA A 343 -50.30 -127.70 10.34
N GLN A 344 -50.52 -126.41 10.09
CA GLN A 344 -51.84 -125.81 10.12
C GLN A 344 -52.67 -126.17 8.87
N HIS A 345 -52.05 -126.30 7.70
CA HIS A 345 -52.72 -126.73 6.48
C HIS A 345 -53.24 -128.18 6.59
N ALA A 346 -52.46 -129.07 7.21
CA ALA A 346 -52.88 -130.45 7.45
C ALA A 346 -54.05 -130.56 8.46
N LYS A 347 -54.07 -129.72 9.50
CA LYS A 347 -55.18 -129.66 10.46
C LYS A 347 -56.47 -129.09 9.84
N GLY A 348 -56.36 -128.10 8.95
CA GLY A 348 -57.50 -127.50 8.26
C GLY A 348 -58.26 -128.50 7.36
N LEU A 349 -57.54 -129.36 6.65
CA LEU A 349 -58.14 -130.40 5.80
C LEU A 349 -58.88 -131.47 6.63
N ALA A 350 -58.31 -131.88 7.77
CA ALA A 350 -58.93 -132.86 8.65
C ALA A 350 -60.22 -132.34 9.32
N VAL A 351 -60.29 -131.05 9.65
CA VAL A 351 -61.50 -130.41 10.21
C VAL A 351 -62.59 -130.27 9.15
N ALA A 352 -62.24 -129.98 7.90
CA ALA A 352 -63.21 -129.85 6.81
C ALA A 352 -63.91 -131.19 6.48
N GLU A 353 -63.18 -132.30 6.47
CA GLU A 353 -63.76 -133.64 6.22
C GLU A 353 -64.66 -134.10 7.38
N ALA A 354 -64.28 -133.84 8.63
CA ALA A 354 -65.10 -134.14 9.80
C ALA A 354 -66.41 -133.34 9.85
N THR A 355 -66.39 -132.09 9.38
CA THR A 355 -67.58 -131.21 9.36
C THR A 355 -68.56 -131.62 8.25
N ARG A 356 -68.05 -132.11 7.11
CA ARG A 356 -68.89 -132.64 6.02
C ARG A 356 -69.62 -133.92 6.42
N ALA A 357 -68.97 -134.79 7.20
CA ALA A 357 -69.58 -136.01 7.74
C ALA A 357 -70.66 -135.72 8.80
N LYS A 358 -70.44 -134.72 9.68
CA LYS A 358 -71.46 -134.27 10.64
C LYS A 358 -72.68 -133.62 9.96
N GLY A 359 -72.47 -132.81 8.93
CA GLY A 359 -73.57 -132.14 8.21
C GLY A 359 -74.51 -133.11 7.48
N LEU A 360 -74.01 -134.25 6.99
CA LEU A 360 -74.84 -135.30 6.39
C LEU A 360 -75.67 -136.06 7.44
N ALA A 361 -75.09 -136.33 8.62
CA ALA A 361 -75.80 -136.99 9.73
C ALA A 361 -76.90 -136.10 10.34
N GLU A 362 -76.67 -134.78 10.42
CA GLU A 362 -77.66 -133.81 10.90
C GLU A 362 -78.83 -133.64 9.90
N ALA A 363 -78.56 -133.73 8.60
CA ALA A 363 -79.62 -133.69 7.58
C ALA A 363 -80.54 -134.94 7.63
N GLU A 364 -79.98 -136.12 7.90
CA GLU A 364 -80.77 -137.35 8.11
C GLU A 364 -81.58 -137.29 9.41
N ALA A 365 -81.01 -136.75 10.50
CA ALA A 365 -81.72 -136.54 11.77
C ALA A 365 -82.88 -135.54 11.65
N ILE A 366 -82.74 -134.49 10.82
CA ILE A 366 -83.82 -133.52 10.56
C ILE A 366 -84.94 -134.13 9.71
N LYS A 367 -84.63 -135.00 8.74
CA LYS A 367 -85.66 -135.77 8.00
C LYS A 367 -86.42 -136.73 8.91
N ALA A 368 -85.74 -137.40 9.84
CA ALA A 368 -86.37 -138.27 10.82
C ALA A 368 -87.25 -137.49 11.82
N ARG A 369 -86.81 -136.29 12.25
CA ARG A 369 -87.64 -135.36 13.06
C ARG A 369 -88.86 -134.87 12.28
N ALA A 370 -88.75 -134.59 10.99
CA ALA A 370 -89.89 -134.17 10.16
C ALA A 370 -90.97 -135.26 10.02
N ALA A 371 -90.61 -136.54 10.05
CA ALA A 371 -91.56 -137.66 10.04
C ALA A 371 -92.23 -137.90 11.42
N ALA A 372 -91.49 -137.70 12.52
CA ALA A 372 -92.03 -137.87 13.88
C ALA A 372 -92.92 -136.70 14.37
N LEU A 373 -92.82 -135.52 13.75
CA LEU A 373 -93.67 -134.36 14.02
C LEU A 373 -95.04 -134.38 13.30
N ALA A 374 -95.32 -135.40 12.48
CA ALA A 374 -96.58 -135.51 11.73
C ALA A 374 -97.77 -136.07 12.54
N GLU A 375 -97.53 -136.67 13.71
CA GLU A 375 -98.53 -137.55 14.34
C GLU A 375 -99.19 -137.04 15.64
N ASN A 376 -98.82 -135.87 16.18
CA ASN A 376 -99.53 -135.31 17.35
C ASN A 376 -99.54 -133.77 17.35
N GLN A 377 -100.61 -133.21 16.78
CA GLN A 377 -100.85 -131.77 16.64
C GLN A 377 -101.80 -131.22 17.71
N GLU A 378 -101.37 -131.03 18.97
CA GLU A 378 -102.12 -130.10 19.85
C GLU A 378 -101.44 -129.55 21.13
N ALA A 379 -100.13 -129.75 21.40
CA ALA A 379 -99.57 -129.37 22.71
C ALA A 379 -98.28 -128.52 22.75
N VAL A 380 -97.67 -128.09 21.64
CA VAL A 380 -96.35 -127.40 21.69
C VAL A 380 -96.34 -126.09 20.87
N VAL A 381 -97.32 -125.22 21.10
CA VAL A 381 -97.34 -123.84 20.56
C VAL A 381 -97.28 -122.79 21.67
N ALA A 382 -97.39 -123.18 22.95
CA ALA A 382 -97.32 -122.23 24.07
C ALA A 382 -95.90 -121.91 24.57
N GLN A 383 -94.87 -122.69 24.19
CA GLN A 383 -93.54 -122.56 24.81
C GLN A 383 -92.50 -121.79 23.99
N GLN A 384 -92.59 -121.77 22.66
CA GLN A 384 -91.54 -121.14 21.83
C GLN A 384 -91.78 -119.66 21.50
N LEU A 385 -92.97 -119.11 21.74
CA LEU A 385 -93.24 -117.69 21.46
C LEU A 385 -92.82 -116.74 22.60
N ALA A 386 -92.52 -117.26 23.79
CA ALA A 386 -92.11 -116.43 24.94
C ALA A 386 -90.60 -116.10 24.96
N GLU A 387 -89.75 -116.93 24.35
CA GLU A 387 -88.29 -116.83 24.51
C GLU A 387 -87.60 -115.81 23.58
N LYS A 388 -88.24 -115.36 22.51
CA LYS A 388 -87.56 -114.58 21.45
C LYS A 388 -87.96 -113.11 21.32
N TRP A 389 -88.74 -112.55 22.24
CA TRP A 389 -89.18 -111.15 22.14
C TRP A 389 -88.14 -110.06 22.50
N PRO A 390 -87.14 -110.27 23.39
CA PRO A 390 -86.20 -109.20 23.75
C PRO A 390 -85.20 -108.81 22.64
N GLU A 391 -84.83 -109.72 21.74
CA GLU A 391 -83.73 -109.48 20.79
C GLU A 391 -84.09 -108.57 19.61
N ILE A 392 -85.38 -108.42 19.26
CA ILE A 392 -85.80 -107.56 18.14
C ILE A 392 -85.97 -106.09 18.58
N VAL A 393 -86.20 -105.81 19.86
CA VAL A 393 -86.41 -104.44 20.36
C VAL A 393 -85.09 -103.67 20.50
N SER A 394 -83.98 -104.36 20.79
CA SER A 394 -82.65 -103.73 20.97
C SER A 394 -82.06 -103.16 19.67
N ALA A 395 -82.23 -103.86 18.54
CA ALA A 395 -81.50 -103.53 17.31
C ALA A 395 -82.08 -102.35 16.50
N GLY A 396 -83.27 -101.84 16.86
CA GLY A 396 -83.92 -100.73 16.15
C GLY A 396 -83.64 -99.33 16.69
N ALA A 397 -83.18 -99.19 17.94
CA ALA A 397 -83.18 -97.90 18.65
C ALA A 397 -81.83 -97.14 18.67
N SER A 398 -80.76 -97.69 18.09
CA SER A 398 -79.40 -97.16 18.22
C SER A 398 -79.00 -96.11 17.15
N ALA A 399 -79.94 -95.58 16.35
CA ALA A 399 -79.62 -94.71 15.21
C ALA A 399 -79.96 -93.21 15.32
N PHE A 400 -80.51 -92.69 16.45
CA PHE A 400 -80.94 -91.27 16.53
C PHE A 400 -80.58 -90.49 17.82
N GLY A 401 -79.59 -90.92 18.61
CA GLY A 401 -79.26 -90.30 19.91
C GLY A 401 -78.27 -89.12 19.90
N ASN A 402 -78.73 -87.95 19.45
CA ASN A 402 -78.44 -86.61 19.97
C ASN A 402 -77.13 -85.84 19.61
N VAL A 403 -77.33 -84.79 18.78
CA VAL A 403 -76.65 -83.47 18.81
C VAL A 403 -77.76 -82.43 18.94
N ASP A 404 -77.72 -81.52 19.92
CA ASP A 404 -78.73 -80.47 20.09
C ASP A 404 -78.16 -79.11 20.56
N GLN A 405 -78.28 -78.12 19.67
CA GLN A 405 -78.50 -76.68 19.88
C GLN A 405 -77.36 -75.62 19.90
N MET A 406 -77.50 -74.71 18.92
CA MET A 406 -76.83 -73.42 18.64
C MET A 406 -77.94 -72.39 18.37
N VAL A 407 -77.88 -71.14 18.90
CA VAL A 407 -78.78 -70.03 18.49
C VAL A 407 -78.10 -68.65 18.62
N LEU A 408 -78.13 -67.91 17.49
CA LEU A 408 -77.91 -66.47 17.33
C LEU A 408 -79.24 -65.70 17.42
N LEU A 409 -79.19 -64.44 17.85
CA LEU A 409 -80.17 -63.36 17.61
C LEU A 409 -79.32 -62.07 17.47
N ASN A 410 -79.03 -61.41 16.34
CA ASN A 410 -79.68 -61.15 15.03
C ASN A 410 -81.09 -60.54 15.18
N GLY A 411 -81.44 -59.42 14.56
CA GLY A 411 -80.82 -58.65 13.48
C GLY A 411 -81.39 -57.23 13.44
N ALA A 412 -81.28 -56.46 12.36
CA ALA A 412 -80.80 -56.75 11.03
C ALA A 412 -80.29 -55.43 10.44
N ASP A 413 -79.18 -55.55 9.71
CA ASP A 413 -78.62 -54.57 8.76
C ASP A 413 -78.12 -53.23 9.35
N GLY A 414 -76.94 -52.73 8.99
CA GLY A 414 -76.23 -52.99 7.76
C GLY A 414 -74.75 -52.66 7.87
N MET A 415 -73.96 -53.61 7.37
CA MET A 415 -72.60 -53.43 6.85
C MET A 415 -72.54 -52.42 5.66
N ALA A 416 -73.61 -51.67 5.39
CA ALA A 416 -73.64 -50.49 4.52
C ALA A 416 -73.31 -49.19 5.29
N ASP A 417 -73.34 -49.21 6.63
CA ASP A 417 -73.15 -48.02 7.50
C ASP A 417 -71.67 -47.69 7.77
N VAL A 418 -70.75 -48.57 7.38
CA VAL A 418 -69.29 -48.37 7.56
C VAL A 418 -68.66 -47.64 6.36
N PHE A 419 -69.27 -47.71 5.18
CA PHE A 419 -68.68 -47.14 3.95
C PHE A 419 -69.29 -45.81 3.50
N ALA A 420 -70.49 -45.43 3.99
CA ALA A 420 -71.15 -44.18 3.62
C ALA A 420 -70.97 -43.03 4.63
N LYS A 421 -70.61 -43.33 5.89
CA LYS A 421 -70.47 -42.36 7.00
C LYS A 421 -69.20 -41.50 6.95
N ALA A 422 -68.29 -41.78 6.02
CA ALA A 422 -66.98 -41.14 5.96
C ALA A 422 -66.87 -39.95 5.00
N LEU A 423 -67.83 -39.70 4.09
CA LEU A 423 -67.58 -38.74 3.01
C LEU A 423 -68.68 -37.73 2.69
N THR A 424 -69.89 -37.80 3.26
CA THR A 424 -70.99 -36.92 2.85
C THR A 424 -72.00 -36.61 3.96
N MET A 425 -71.84 -35.43 4.58
CA MET A 425 -72.77 -34.72 5.49
C MET A 425 -72.56 -35.02 7.00
N GLY A 426 -71.89 -34.19 7.79
CA GLY A 426 -71.85 -32.72 7.71
C GLY A 426 -73.13 -32.13 8.30
N GLY A 427 -73.06 -31.81 9.61
CA GLY A 427 -74.05 -31.01 10.35
C GLY A 427 -75.36 -31.72 10.64
N THR A 428 -76.02 -31.60 11.79
CA THR A 428 -75.89 -30.73 12.96
C THR A 428 -77.08 -31.11 13.86
N GLY A 429 -76.93 -31.03 15.19
CA GLY A 429 -78.07 -31.11 16.11
C GLY A 429 -77.69 -31.86 17.39
N LEU A 430 -76.97 -31.26 18.33
CA LEU A 430 -77.61 -30.51 19.43
C LEU A 430 -78.98 -31.11 19.81
N GLY A 431 -79.09 -31.77 20.96
CA GLY A 431 -80.42 -32.06 21.50
C GLY A 431 -80.52 -33.10 22.60
N LEU A 432 -79.60 -34.07 22.65
CA LEU A 432 -79.60 -35.09 23.69
C LEU A 432 -78.21 -35.21 24.36
N ALA A 433 -77.43 -34.14 24.51
CA ALA A 433 -77.51 -33.15 25.61
C ALA A 433 -77.72 -33.68 27.04
N ARG A 434 -78.33 -34.83 27.29
CA ARG A 434 -79.15 -34.83 28.50
C ARG A 434 -79.45 -36.15 29.17
N GLN A 435 -78.83 -37.26 28.79
CA GLN A 435 -79.31 -38.52 29.37
C GLN A 435 -78.32 -39.54 29.86
N LEU A 436 -77.02 -39.48 29.52
CA LEU A 436 -76.10 -40.52 30.01
C LEU A 436 -74.92 -40.04 30.84
N LEU A 437 -74.50 -38.77 30.71
CA LEU A 437 -73.51 -38.21 31.64
C LEU A 437 -74.15 -37.59 32.90
N ALA A 438 -75.48 -37.69 33.06
CA ALA A 438 -76.22 -37.14 34.20
C ALA A 438 -76.99 -38.18 35.05
N THR A 439 -76.83 -39.50 34.80
CA THR A 439 -77.78 -40.50 35.36
C THR A 439 -77.18 -41.61 36.23
N MET A 440 -75.90 -41.58 36.59
CA MET A 440 -75.35 -42.45 37.66
C MET A 440 -74.26 -41.68 38.44
N ASN A 441 -74.57 -40.69 39.31
CA ASN A 441 -75.26 -40.72 40.63
C ASN A 441 -74.32 -41.19 41.78
N PRO A 442 -74.51 -40.80 43.06
CA PRO A 442 -74.51 -39.47 43.70
C PRO A 442 -73.63 -39.40 44.99
N ALA A 443 -73.63 -38.23 45.64
CA ALA A 443 -73.68 -37.99 47.10
C ALA A 443 -72.57 -37.12 47.73
N ALA A 444 -73.03 -35.98 48.27
CA ALA A 444 -72.57 -35.21 49.44
C ALA A 444 -71.23 -34.43 49.30
N GLN A 445 -71.23 -33.08 49.24
CA GLN A 445 -71.41 -32.12 50.36
C GLN A 445 -70.73 -32.62 51.64
N GLU A 446 -69.73 -31.95 52.21
CA GLU A 446 -69.79 -30.57 52.69
C GLU A 446 -68.37 -30.16 53.19
N LYS A 447 -68.09 -28.86 53.13
CA LYS A 447 -67.29 -28.06 54.08
C LYS A 447 -65.74 -28.14 54.15
N LEU A 448 -65.16 -26.95 53.95
CA LEU A 448 -64.10 -26.28 54.73
C LEU A 448 -62.63 -26.74 54.59
N GLY A 449 -61.82 -25.89 53.96
CA GLY A 449 -60.60 -25.35 54.60
C GLY A 449 -59.26 -25.52 53.87
N GLY A 450 -58.58 -24.39 53.62
CA GLY A 450 -57.11 -24.24 53.49
C GLY A 450 -56.58 -24.25 52.05
N ALA A 451 -56.29 -23.08 51.45
CA ALA A 451 -55.00 -22.35 51.49
C ALA A 451 -53.86 -23.08 50.73
N ALA A 452 -53.11 -22.51 49.79
CA ALA A 452 -52.97 -21.16 49.25
C ALA A 452 -52.12 -21.27 47.95
N LEU A 453 -52.29 -20.36 46.99
CA LEU A 453 -51.23 -19.43 46.51
C LEU A 453 -51.62 -18.73 45.19
N SER A 454 -51.78 -17.39 45.34
CA SER A 454 -51.43 -16.28 44.43
C SER A 454 -51.67 -16.47 42.92
N VAL A 455 -52.75 -15.97 42.33
CA VAL A 455 -53.19 -14.56 42.11
C VAL A 455 -52.25 -13.76 41.16
N PRO A 456 -52.73 -13.48 39.91
CA PRO A 456 -52.22 -12.51 38.92
C PRO A 456 -52.99 -11.16 39.11
N PRO A 457 -53.46 -10.33 38.13
CA PRO A 457 -53.23 -10.16 36.67
C PRO A 457 -53.27 -8.69 36.13
N ALA A 458 -53.31 -8.61 34.78
CA ALA A 458 -54.16 -7.75 33.91
C ALA A 458 -53.82 -6.26 33.71
N GLN A 459 -53.37 -5.84 32.51
CA GLN A 459 -54.15 -5.42 31.30
C GLN A 459 -54.91 -4.09 31.52
N ARG A 460 -54.94 -3.08 30.64
CA ARG A 460 -54.79 -2.97 29.18
C ARG A 460 -54.72 -1.47 28.80
N SER A 461 -54.57 -1.23 27.49
CA SER A 461 -54.97 -0.07 26.66
C SER A 461 -53.97 1.05 26.40
N GLU A 462 -53.75 1.22 25.10
CA GLU A 462 -53.21 2.34 24.32
C GLU A 462 -53.80 3.69 24.76
N GLU A 463 -53.03 4.78 24.67
CA GLU A 463 -53.42 6.01 23.95
C GLU A 463 -52.27 7.06 23.95
N SER A 464 -52.33 7.86 22.90
CA SER A 464 -51.47 8.89 22.35
C SER A 464 -51.43 10.24 23.12
N VAL A 465 -50.40 11.05 22.81
CA VAL A 465 -50.42 12.52 22.62
C VAL A 465 -50.23 13.49 23.81
N GLU A 466 -49.19 14.33 23.61
CA GLU A 466 -48.89 15.72 23.99
C GLU A 466 -48.78 16.29 25.44
N ILE A 467 -47.67 17.03 25.55
CA ILE A 467 -47.08 17.98 26.52
C ILE A 467 -48.07 19.03 27.09
N PRO A 468 -47.79 19.66 28.25
CA PRO A 468 -47.14 20.99 28.22
C PRO A 468 -46.21 21.35 29.41
N VAL A 469 -45.20 22.17 29.09
CA VAL A 469 -44.72 23.42 29.77
C VAL A 469 -44.54 23.45 31.30
N GLY A 470 -43.30 23.78 31.72
CA GLY A 470 -43.04 24.96 32.56
C GLY A 470 -42.61 24.74 34.01
N ASP A 471 -41.30 24.88 34.25
CA ASP A 471 -40.71 25.67 35.35
C ASP A 471 -39.22 25.86 34.99
N GLY A 472 -38.61 27.03 34.93
CA GLY A 472 -38.89 28.24 35.69
C GLY A 472 -37.86 28.42 36.81
N ARG A 473 -36.57 28.45 36.48
CA ARG A 473 -35.52 29.21 37.18
C ARG A 473 -34.20 29.25 36.43
#